data_AF-A0A662P788-F1
#
_entry.id   AF-A0A662P788-F1
#
_cell.length_a   1.000
_cell.length_b   1.000
_cell.length_c   1.000
_cell.angle_alpha   90.00
_cell.angle_beta   90.00
_cell.angle_gamma   90.00
#
_symmetry.space_group_name_H-M   'P 1'
#
loop_
_entity.id
_entity.type
_entity.pdbx_description
1 polymer ?
#
loop_
_entity_poly.entity_id
_entity_poly.type
_entity_poly.pdbx_seq_one_letter_code
_entity_poly.pdbx_strand_id
1 'polypeptide(L)'
;MFDIKKFGIEIEEDNGRYIYRRNGIEKVVFGKKIIFDLFPIVSSGISNYLQLKLRIPLVIAPGDKIKLEVTAPYDIEVRALKKKKWIPLETIYIQKEKYTLYGPVESGILCRYFESEIGKKEDTAILSLKIENQTKEWQEIKKIVFPAKFHLYCDKKIYYPPLDLVLNNLGLTVSKSEAVKGLREIERLIKDIGIQKKYTMVWGY
;
A
#
# COMPACT_ATOMS: atom_id res chain seq x y z
N MET A 1 -1.13 -8.50 -15.72
CA MET A 1 0.35 -8.53 -15.64
C MET A 1 0.84 -7.18 -16.10
N PHE A 2 1.73 -6.52 -15.35
CA PHE A 2 2.31 -5.24 -15.77
C PHE A 2 3.32 -5.51 -16.91
N ASP A 3 3.32 -4.63 -17.90
CA ASP A 3 4.21 -4.76 -19.06
C ASP A 3 5.55 -4.08 -18.77
N ILE A 4 6.62 -4.88 -18.72
CA ILE A 4 8.00 -4.43 -18.48
C ILE A 4 8.40 -3.30 -19.44
N LYS A 5 7.98 -3.38 -20.72
CA LYS A 5 8.31 -2.36 -21.72
C LYS A 5 7.63 -1.02 -21.44
N LYS A 6 6.41 -1.02 -20.88
CA LYS A 6 5.71 0.22 -20.49
C LYS A 6 6.44 0.98 -19.39
N PHE A 7 7.24 0.29 -18.57
CA PHE A 7 8.06 0.90 -17.53
C PHE A 7 9.47 1.27 -18.00
N GLY A 8 9.74 1.21 -19.32
CA GLY A 8 11.03 1.56 -19.91
C GLY A 8 12.15 0.61 -19.48
N ILE A 9 11.81 -0.64 -19.16
CA ILE A 9 12.77 -1.64 -18.74
C ILE A 9 13.19 -2.45 -19.95
N GLU A 10 14.50 -2.57 -20.13
CA GLU A 10 15.14 -3.39 -21.13
C GLU A 10 16.01 -4.45 -20.45
N ILE A 11 15.97 -5.69 -20.95
CA ILE A 11 16.74 -6.80 -20.42
C ILE A 11 17.39 -7.54 -21.59
N GLU A 12 18.72 -7.58 -21.60
CA GLU A 12 19.51 -8.38 -22.54
C GLU A 12 20.10 -9.58 -21.80
N GLU A 13 20.04 -10.78 -22.40
CA GLU A 13 20.66 -11.99 -21.87
C GLU A 13 21.86 -12.40 -22.72
N ASP A 14 23.00 -12.65 -22.07
CA ASP A 14 24.18 -13.25 -22.65
C ASP A 14 24.73 -14.35 -21.71
N ASN A 15 24.48 -15.62 -22.05
CA ASN A 15 25.03 -16.80 -21.37
C ASN A 15 24.96 -16.79 -19.82
N GLY A 16 23.80 -16.43 -19.25
CA GLY A 16 23.60 -16.35 -17.79
C GLY A 16 24.07 -15.05 -17.14
N ARG A 17 24.41 -14.05 -17.95
CA ARG A 17 24.53 -12.64 -17.58
C ARG A 17 23.33 -11.90 -18.16
N TYR A 18 22.63 -11.16 -17.32
CA TYR A 18 21.53 -10.28 -17.75
C TYR A 18 21.93 -8.82 -17.56
N ILE A 19 21.74 -7.99 -18.58
CA ILE A 19 21.91 -6.54 -18.47
C ILE A 19 20.53 -5.91 -18.37
N TYR A 20 20.20 -5.40 -17.19
CA TYR A 20 18.98 -4.66 -16.91
C TYR A 20 19.24 -3.16 -17.11
N ARG A 21 18.39 -2.50 -17.89
CA ARG A 21 18.43 -1.04 -18.07
C ARG A 21 17.08 -0.40 -17.83
N ARG A 22 17.07 0.75 -17.15
CA ARG A 22 15.89 1.60 -16.96
C ARG A 22 16.30 3.03 -16.64
N ASN A 23 15.86 4.02 -17.42
CA ASN A 23 16.08 5.45 -17.15
C ASN A 23 17.54 5.82 -16.78
N GLY A 24 18.53 5.27 -17.49
CA GLY A 24 19.96 5.50 -17.23
C GLY A 24 20.57 4.66 -16.10
N ILE A 25 19.76 3.88 -15.37
CA ILE A 25 20.24 2.86 -14.44
C ILE A 25 20.61 1.62 -15.26
N GLU A 26 21.82 1.10 -15.07
CA GLU A 26 22.26 -0.18 -15.60
C GLU A 26 22.67 -1.12 -14.46
N LYS A 27 22.19 -2.36 -14.49
CA LYS A 27 22.55 -3.41 -13.53
C LYS A 27 22.91 -4.69 -14.28
N VAL A 28 24.01 -5.32 -13.88
CA VAL A 28 24.37 -6.66 -14.35
C VAL A 28 23.89 -7.68 -13.32
N VAL A 29 23.04 -8.61 -13.75
CA VAL A 29 22.47 -9.67 -12.91
C VAL A 29 23.02 -11.02 -13.37
N PHE A 30 23.69 -11.75 -12.47
CA PHE A 30 24.25 -13.06 -12.78
C PHE A 30 23.33 -14.20 -12.33
N GLY A 31 23.06 -15.14 -13.24
CA GLY A 31 22.37 -16.39 -12.96
C GLY A 31 21.85 -17.07 -14.21
N LYS A 32 21.51 -18.34 -14.14
CA LYS A 32 20.93 -19.09 -15.27
C LYS A 32 19.41 -19.08 -15.19
N LYS A 33 18.72 -18.87 -16.32
CA LYS A 33 17.26 -18.98 -16.47
C LYS A 33 16.49 -18.09 -15.48
N ILE A 34 16.85 -16.80 -15.43
CA ILE A 34 16.14 -15.82 -14.59
C ILE A 34 14.89 -15.35 -15.33
N ILE A 35 13.76 -15.28 -14.62
CA ILE A 35 12.53 -14.65 -15.12
C ILE A 35 12.34 -13.33 -14.38
N PHE A 36 12.15 -12.24 -15.11
CA PHE A 36 11.85 -10.93 -14.56
C PHE A 36 10.34 -10.68 -14.59
N ASP A 37 9.84 -10.00 -13.56
CA ASP A 37 8.43 -9.62 -13.45
C ASP A 37 8.30 -8.32 -12.65
N LEU A 38 7.12 -7.69 -12.76
CA LEU A 38 6.75 -6.48 -12.07
C LEU A 38 5.61 -6.78 -11.10
N PHE A 39 5.77 -6.36 -9.85
CA PHE A 39 4.80 -6.64 -8.80
C PHE A 39 4.41 -5.37 -8.05
N PRO A 40 3.10 -5.07 -7.90
CA PRO A 40 2.67 -3.92 -7.14
C PRO A 40 2.89 -4.18 -5.65
N ILE A 41 3.53 -3.23 -4.99
CA ILE A 41 3.80 -3.27 -3.56
C ILE A 41 3.20 -2.05 -2.87
N VAL A 42 2.94 -2.19 -1.58
CA VAL A 42 2.58 -1.05 -0.74
C VAL A 42 3.73 -0.04 -0.80
N SER A 43 3.39 1.20 -1.12
CA SER A 43 4.34 2.29 -1.17
C SER A 43 4.62 2.77 0.25
N SER A 44 5.64 2.20 0.90
CA SER A 44 6.02 2.57 2.27
C SER A 44 7.34 3.35 2.33
N GLY A 45 8.16 3.27 1.28
CA GLY A 45 9.49 3.86 1.25
C GLY A 45 10.33 3.38 2.44
N ILE A 46 10.96 4.31 3.16
CA ILE A 46 11.74 3.99 4.37
C ILE A 46 10.88 3.79 5.63
N SER A 47 9.58 4.07 5.55
CA SER A 47 8.67 3.95 6.69
C SER A 47 7.97 2.58 6.71
N ASN A 48 7.57 2.16 7.91
CA ASN A 48 6.68 1.02 8.12
C ASN A 48 5.19 1.41 8.19
N TYR A 49 4.87 2.69 8.04
CA TYR A 49 3.53 3.26 8.21
C TYR A 49 3.18 4.18 7.05
N LEU A 50 1.90 4.22 6.73
CA LEU A 50 1.32 5.11 5.74
C LEU A 50 0.31 6.02 6.42
N GLN A 51 0.44 7.33 6.19
CA GLN A 51 -0.56 8.33 6.53
C GLN A 51 -1.28 8.78 5.26
N LEU A 52 -2.55 8.43 5.14
CA LEU A 52 -3.47 9.00 4.18
C LEU A 52 -4.03 10.30 4.75
N LYS A 53 -3.64 11.44 4.20
CA LYS A 53 -4.27 12.74 4.47
C LYS A 53 -5.46 12.87 3.54
N LEU A 54 -6.67 12.91 4.08
CA LEU A 54 -7.87 13.07 3.25
C LEU A 54 -7.93 14.51 2.75
N ARG A 55 -8.02 14.69 1.42
CA ARG A 55 -8.12 16.00 0.77
C ARG A 55 -9.38 16.74 1.24
N ILE A 56 -10.48 16.00 1.36
CA ILE A 56 -11.74 16.46 1.94
C ILE A 56 -11.97 15.64 3.23
N PRO A 57 -12.07 16.27 4.41
CA PRO A 57 -12.37 15.56 5.65
C PRO A 57 -13.71 14.84 5.59
N LEU A 58 -13.81 13.69 6.26
CA LEU A 58 -15.05 12.95 6.39
C LEU A 58 -15.70 13.28 7.73
N VAL A 59 -16.95 13.75 7.71
CA VAL A 59 -17.73 14.00 8.93
C VAL A 59 -18.79 12.90 9.06
N ILE A 60 -18.75 12.16 10.16
CA ILE A 60 -19.62 10.99 10.41
C ILE A 60 -20.57 11.30 11.57
N ALA A 61 -21.87 11.12 11.36
CA ALA A 61 -22.88 11.34 12.39
C ALA A 61 -22.76 10.29 13.52
N PRO A 62 -23.27 10.60 14.73
CA PRO A 62 -23.28 9.65 15.85
C PRO A 62 -23.98 8.33 15.49
N GLY A 63 -23.35 7.19 15.78
CA GLY A 63 -23.90 5.86 15.54
C GLY A 63 -23.85 5.36 14.09
N ASP A 64 -23.50 6.23 13.13
CA ASP A 64 -23.56 5.90 11.71
C ASP A 64 -22.40 5.02 11.23
N LYS A 65 -22.70 4.25 10.18
CA LYS A 65 -21.74 3.42 9.45
C LYS A 65 -21.74 3.79 7.99
N ILE A 66 -20.57 4.07 7.44
CA ILE A 66 -20.41 4.37 6.01
C ILE A 66 -19.39 3.44 5.36
N LYS A 67 -19.50 3.30 4.04
CA LYS A 67 -18.50 2.63 3.21
C LYS A 67 -18.15 3.53 2.05
N LEU A 68 -16.86 3.70 1.79
CA LEU A 68 -16.37 4.44 0.64
C LEU A 68 -15.05 3.88 0.13
N GLU A 69 -14.67 4.28 -1.08
CA GLU A 69 -13.36 4.00 -1.66
C GLU A 69 -12.54 5.29 -1.68
N VAL A 70 -11.25 5.17 -1.37
CA VAL A 70 -10.28 6.26 -1.46
C VAL A 70 -9.06 5.82 -2.25
N THR A 71 -8.32 6.79 -2.77
CA THR A 71 -7.03 6.55 -3.42
C THR A 71 -5.94 6.21 -2.39
N ALA A 72 -5.02 5.31 -2.74
CA ALA A 72 -3.85 4.98 -1.94
C ALA A 72 -2.59 4.87 -2.84
N PRO A 73 -1.38 5.11 -2.31
CA PRO A 73 -0.16 5.00 -3.10
C PRO A 73 0.24 3.54 -3.29
N TYR A 74 0.88 3.21 -4.39
CA TYR A 74 1.55 1.93 -4.60
C TYR A 74 2.83 2.18 -5.37
N ASP A 75 3.80 1.29 -5.23
CA ASP A 75 5.01 1.27 -6.04
C ASP A 75 5.10 -0.05 -6.80
N ILE A 76 6.01 -0.15 -7.76
CA ILE A 76 6.25 -1.38 -8.52
C ILE A 76 7.60 -1.95 -8.15
N GLU A 77 7.63 -3.18 -7.68
CA GLU A 77 8.84 -3.94 -7.45
C GLU A 77 9.23 -4.70 -8.73
N VAL A 78 10.44 -4.43 -9.23
CA VAL A 78 11.09 -5.28 -10.23
C VAL A 78 11.71 -6.46 -9.50
N ARG A 79 11.29 -7.67 -9.86
CA ARG A 79 11.73 -8.89 -9.18
C ARG A 79 12.22 -9.95 -10.16
N ALA A 80 13.17 -10.75 -9.70
CA ALA A 80 13.73 -11.88 -10.42
C ALA A 80 13.34 -13.21 -9.75
N LEU A 81 12.84 -14.16 -10.53
CA LEU A 81 12.55 -15.52 -10.08
C LEU A 81 13.80 -16.39 -10.19
N LYS A 82 14.23 -16.96 -9.07
CA LYS A 82 15.30 -17.95 -9.03
C LYS A 82 14.92 -19.08 -8.07
N LYS A 83 15.01 -20.33 -8.53
CA LYS A 83 14.69 -21.53 -7.72
C LYS A 83 13.34 -21.41 -6.96
N LYS A 84 12.29 -20.92 -7.64
CA LYS A 84 10.94 -20.70 -7.09
C LYS A 84 10.79 -19.58 -6.05
N LYS A 85 11.83 -18.76 -5.82
CA LYS A 85 11.76 -17.58 -4.95
C LYS A 85 11.90 -16.31 -5.77
N TRP A 86 10.98 -15.37 -5.56
CA TRP A 86 11.09 -14.01 -6.08
C TRP A 86 12.05 -13.20 -5.22
N ILE A 87 12.97 -12.50 -5.87
CA ILE A 87 13.99 -11.66 -5.25
C ILE A 87 13.81 -10.23 -5.78
N PRO A 88 13.63 -9.22 -4.91
CA PRO A 88 13.54 -7.83 -5.34
C PRO A 88 14.88 -7.35 -5.90
N LEU A 89 14.84 -6.63 -7.03
CA LEU A 89 15.99 -6.00 -7.66
C LEU A 89 15.94 -4.47 -7.59
N GLU A 90 14.73 -3.93 -7.63
CA GLU A 90 14.48 -2.48 -7.65
C GLU A 90 13.05 -2.15 -7.29
N THR A 91 12.85 -0.98 -6.70
CA THR A 91 11.53 -0.37 -6.53
C THR A 91 11.41 0.83 -7.46
N ILE A 92 10.39 0.82 -8.30
CA ILE A 92 9.98 1.94 -9.14
C ILE A 92 8.89 2.70 -8.37
N TYR A 93 9.26 3.88 -7.90
CA TYR A 93 8.33 4.77 -7.21
C TYR A 93 7.39 5.43 -8.21
N ILE A 94 6.08 5.16 -8.07
CA ILE A 94 5.06 5.75 -8.97
C ILE A 94 4.81 7.21 -8.61
N GLN A 95 5.03 7.56 -7.35
CA GLN A 95 4.72 8.88 -6.81
C GLN A 95 5.90 9.40 -6.00
N LYS A 96 6.04 10.73 -5.95
CA LYS A 96 7.07 11.37 -5.13
C LYS A 96 6.88 11.00 -3.65
N GLU A 97 7.93 10.47 -3.06
CA GLU A 97 7.94 10.12 -1.64
C GLU A 97 7.89 11.40 -0.80
N LYS A 98 6.90 11.48 0.10
CA LYS A 98 6.81 12.50 1.14
C LYS A 98 6.68 11.78 2.47
N TYR A 99 7.16 12.40 3.54
CA TYR A 99 7.12 11.80 4.88
C TYR A 99 6.60 12.81 5.90
N THR A 100 6.03 12.29 6.98
CA THR A 100 5.50 13.06 8.10
C THR A 100 5.75 12.31 9.40
N LEU A 101 5.88 13.04 10.50
CA LEU A 101 5.83 12.47 11.84
C LEU A 101 4.37 12.44 12.30
N TYR A 102 3.92 11.31 12.84
CA TYR A 102 2.60 11.18 13.45
C TYR A 102 2.73 10.85 14.94
N GLY A 103 2.13 11.66 15.80
CA GLY A 103 2.21 11.53 17.26
C GLY A 103 3.06 12.63 17.89
N PRO A 104 3.28 12.57 19.21
CA PRO A 104 4.11 13.54 19.93
C PRO A 104 5.56 13.54 19.45
N VAL A 105 6.26 14.65 19.67
CA VAL A 105 7.64 14.86 19.18
C VAL A 105 8.61 13.76 19.65
N GLU A 106 8.43 13.28 20.88
CA GLU A 106 9.33 12.31 21.52
C GLU A 106 9.10 10.84 21.10
N SER A 107 7.90 10.49 20.65
CA SER A 107 7.52 9.09 20.34
C SER A 107 6.72 8.93 19.05
N GLY A 108 6.71 9.96 18.22
CA GLY A 108 6.03 9.97 16.94
C GLY A 108 6.57 8.90 15.99
N ILE A 109 5.69 8.35 15.17
CA ILE A 109 6.06 7.38 14.15
C ILE A 109 6.28 8.09 12.81
N LEU A 110 7.40 7.77 12.15
CA LEU A 110 7.63 8.20 10.78
C LEU A 110 6.61 7.49 9.88
N CYS A 111 5.86 8.25 9.10
CA CYS A 111 4.90 7.76 8.14
C CYS A 111 5.27 8.25 6.74
N ARG A 112 5.12 7.39 5.72
CA ARG A 112 4.98 7.90 4.35
C ARG A 112 3.69 8.71 4.27
N TYR A 113 3.77 9.90 3.74
CA TYR A 113 2.63 10.79 3.54
C TYR A 113 2.07 10.61 2.14
N PHE A 114 0.75 10.48 2.03
CA PHE A 114 0.03 10.52 0.77
C PHE A 114 -1.27 11.32 0.93
N GLU A 115 -1.54 12.22 -0.01
CA GLU A 115 -2.81 12.95 -0.07
C GLU A 115 -3.83 12.11 -0.84
N SER A 116 -4.93 11.77 -0.16
CA SER A 116 -5.93 10.82 -0.60
C SER A 116 -7.23 11.54 -0.97
N GLU A 117 -7.84 11.11 -2.06
CA GLU A 117 -9.13 11.58 -2.55
C GLU A 117 -10.19 10.47 -2.46
N ILE A 118 -11.45 10.85 -2.38
CA ILE A 118 -12.58 9.91 -2.47
C ILE A 118 -12.72 9.48 -3.93
N GLY A 119 -12.87 8.18 -4.17
CA GLY A 119 -13.03 7.61 -5.50
C GLY A 119 -11.76 6.96 -6.03
N LYS A 120 -11.48 7.15 -7.33
CA LYS A 120 -10.46 6.41 -8.08
C LYS A 120 -9.64 7.38 -8.93
N LYS A 121 -8.32 7.18 -8.96
CA LYS A 121 -7.39 7.88 -9.84
C LYS A 121 -6.47 6.86 -10.53
N GLU A 122 -6.11 7.12 -11.78
CA GLU A 122 -5.41 6.16 -12.64
C GLU A 122 -4.09 5.66 -12.02
N ASP A 123 -3.27 6.56 -11.47
CA ASP A 123 -1.97 6.26 -10.88
C ASP A 123 -2.02 5.94 -9.38
N THR A 124 -3.16 5.43 -8.90
CA THR A 124 -3.37 5.10 -7.48
C THR A 124 -4.01 3.73 -7.31
N ALA A 125 -3.73 3.09 -6.19
CA ALA A 125 -4.47 1.94 -5.74
C ALA A 125 -5.80 2.38 -5.11
N ILE A 126 -6.75 1.46 -5.05
CA ILE A 126 -8.06 1.66 -4.45
C ILE A 126 -8.05 1.04 -3.05
N LEU A 127 -8.45 1.81 -2.05
CA LEU A 127 -8.62 1.35 -0.69
C LEU A 127 -10.08 1.52 -0.27
N SER A 128 -10.76 0.40 0.00
CA SER A 128 -12.11 0.42 0.57
C SER A 128 -12.04 0.61 2.08
N LEU A 129 -12.80 1.58 2.58
CA LEU A 129 -12.93 1.89 4.01
C LEU A 129 -14.36 1.57 4.46
N LYS A 130 -14.49 0.85 5.57
CA LYS A 130 -15.75 0.78 6.34
C LYS A 130 -15.54 1.57 7.62
N ILE A 131 -16.31 2.62 7.83
CA ILE A 131 -16.13 3.54 8.96
C ILE A 131 -17.37 3.48 9.83
N GLU A 132 -17.18 3.32 11.14
CA GLU A 132 -18.24 3.31 12.15
C GLU A 132 -17.95 4.35 13.21
N ASN A 133 -18.91 5.24 13.46
CA ASN A 133 -18.86 6.18 14.57
C ASN A 133 -19.63 5.63 15.78
N GLN A 134 -18.91 5.11 16.77
CA GLN A 134 -19.50 4.60 18.03
C GLN A 134 -19.62 5.68 19.10
N THR A 135 -19.24 6.92 18.80
CA THR A 135 -19.40 8.05 19.72
C THR A 135 -20.81 8.63 19.63
N LYS A 136 -21.16 9.46 20.62
CA LYS A 136 -22.41 10.23 20.63
C LYS A 136 -22.29 11.58 19.92
N GLU A 137 -21.12 11.88 19.35
CA GLU A 137 -20.78 13.16 18.76
C GLU A 137 -20.48 13.02 17.27
N TRP A 138 -20.59 14.12 16.53
CA TRP A 138 -20.09 14.19 15.16
C TRP A 138 -18.57 14.03 15.18
N GLN A 139 -18.05 13.13 14.34
CA GLN A 139 -16.62 12.85 14.27
C GLN A 139 -16.06 13.25 12.92
N GLU A 140 -14.97 14.01 12.92
CA GLU A 140 -14.27 14.41 11.72
C GLU A 140 -12.97 13.62 11.54
N ILE A 141 -12.81 12.95 10.40
CA ILE A 141 -11.59 12.23 10.01
C ILE A 141 -10.85 13.04 8.95
N LYS A 142 -9.67 13.55 9.31
CA LYS A 142 -8.75 14.28 8.40
C LYS A 142 -7.61 13.42 7.88
N LYS A 143 -7.24 12.37 8.61
CA LYS A 143 -6.10 11.50 8.31
C LYS A 143 -6.32 10.09 8.83
N ILE A 144 -5.73 9.12 8.15
CA ILE A 144 -5.76 7.71 8.52
C ILE A 144 -4.32 7.20 8.51
N VAL A 145 -3.86 6.64 9.63
CA VAL A 145 -2.53 6.03 9.76
C VAL A 145 -2.66 4.55 10.00
N PHE A 146 -1.89 3.77 9.26
CA PHE A 146 -1.83 2.31 9.40
C PHE A 146 -0.47 1.76 8.96
N PRO A 147 -0.07 0.56 9.41
CA PRO A 147 1.16 -0.05 8.95
C PRO A 147 1.09 -0.44 7.48
N ALA A 148 2.18 -0.15 6.78
CA ALA A 148 2.33 -0.39 5.36
C ALA A 148 2.74 -1.84 5.03
N LYS A 149 2.23 -2.82 5.79
CA LYS A 149 2.57 -4.25 5.68
C LYS A 149 1.38 -5.05 5.13
N PHE A 150 1.02 -4.76 3.89
CA PHE A 150 -0.06 -5.45 3.19
C PHE A 150 0.39 -6.03 1.86
N HIS A 151 -0.31 -7.06 1.42
CA HIS A 151 -0.27 -7.52 0.04
C HIS A 151 -1.36 -6.78 -0.75
N LEU A 152 -0.99 -6.24 -1.90
CA LEU A 152 -1.92 -5.62 -2.82
C LEU A 152 -2.52 -6.67 -3.76
N TYR A 153 -3.78 -6.45 -4.13
CA TYR A 153 -4.50 -7.27 -5.11
C TYR A 153 -4.49 -6.55 -6.45
N CYS A 154 -4.37 -7.29 -7.55
CA CYS A 154 -4.36 -6.72 -8.89
C CYS A 154 -5.38 -7.42 -9.79
N ASP A 155 -6.46 -6.71 -10.14
CA ASP A 155 -7.45 -7.13 -11.13
C ASP A 155 -7.87 -5.91 -11.97
N LYS A 156 -7.17 -5.70 -13.09
CA LYS A 156 -7.21 -4.49 -13.96
C LYS A 156 -6.82 -3.17 -13.27
N LYS A 157 -7.02 -3.06 -11.97
CA LYS A 157 -6.57 -2.00 -11.04
C LYS A 157 -5.92 -2.65 -9.83
N ILE A 158 -5.26 -1.81 -9.02
CA ILE A 158 -4.58 -2.24 -7.80
C ILE A 158 -5.47 -1.91 -6.61
N TYR A 159 -5.60 -2.85 -5.68
CA TYR A 159 -6.45 -2.72 -4.51
C TYR A 159 -5.65 -3.02 -3.24
N TYR A 160 -5.86 -2.20 -2.22
CA TYR A 160 -5.51 -2.55 -0.86
C TYR A 160 -6.53 -3.55 -0.29
N PRO A 161 -6.15 -4.34 0.73
CA PRO A 161 -7.15 -5.01 1.54
C PRO A 161 -8.09 -3.97 2.16
N PRO A 162 -9.40 -4.28 2.28
CA PRO A 162 -10.35 -3.38 2.94
C PRO A 162 -9.95 -3.14 4.40
N LEU A 163 -10.17 -1.92 4.88
CA LEU A 163 -9.93 -1.54 6.27
C LEU A 163 -11.24 -1.20 6.98
N ASP A 164 -11.35 -1.70 8.22
CA ASP A 164 -12.42 -1.35 9.15
C ASP A 164 -11.88 -0.29 10.14
N LEU A 165 -12.58 0.83 10.19
CA LEU A 165 -12.28 2.04 10.96
C LEU A 165 -13.37 2.24 12.00
N VAL A 166 -13.00 2.27 13.27
CA VAL A 166 -13.94 2.47 14.39
C VAL A 166 -13.54 3.71 15.17
N LEU A 167 -14.38 4.73 15.15
CA LEU A 167 -14.27 5.91 15.99
C LEU A 167 -14.94 5.62 17.32
N ASN A 168 -14.20 5.77 18.41
CA ASN A 168 -14.70 5.65 19.77
C ASN A 168 -14.10 6.76 20.64
N ASN A 169 -14.42 6.75 21.94
CA ASN A 169 -13.96 7.79 22.88
C ASN A 169 -12.42 7.85 23.06
N LEU A 170 -11.68 6.83 22.61
CA LEU A 170 -10.21 6.80 22.65
C LEU A 170 -9.58 7.32 21.35
N GLY A 171 -10.35 7.41 20.26
CA GLY A 171 -9.89 7.85 18.96
C GLY A 171 -10.31 6.91 17.82
N LEU A 172 -9.50 6.85 16.77
CA LEU A 172 -9.77 6.08 15.56
C LEU A 172 -8.99 4.77 15.56
N THR A 173 -9.67 3.64 15.67
CA THR A 173 -9.06 2.32 15.51
C THR A 173 -9.10 1.89 14.06
N VAL A 174 -7.97 1.42 13.52
CA VAL A 174 -7.85 0.88 12.17
C VAL A 174 -7.50 -0.60 12.25
N SER A 175 -8.21 -1.42 11.47
CA SER A 175 -7.98 -2.86 11.39
C SER A 175 -8.18 -3.36 9.97
N LYS A 176 -7.47 -4.43 9.60
CA LYS A 176 -7.70 -5.10 8.33
C LYS A 176 -9.03 -5.86 8.41
N SER A 177 -9.93 -5.62 7.46
CA SER A 177 -11.18 -6.36 7.36
C SER A 177 -10.92 -7.78 6.83
N GLU A 178 -11.76 -8.74 7.20
CA GLU A 178 -11.75 -10.07 6.59
C GLU A 178 -12.02 -9.93 5.07
N ALA A 179 -11.23 -10.64 4.26
CA ALA A 179 -11.24 -10.48 2.82
C ALA A 179 -12.64 -10.71 2.23
N VAL A 180 -13.02 -9.91 1.24
CA VAL A 180 -14.26 -10.09 0.50
C VAL A 180 -14.16 -11.38 -0.32
N LYS A 181 -15.03 -12.36 -0.05
CA LYS A 181 -15.23 -13.54 -0.91
C LYS A 181 -15.41 -13.08 -2.36
N GLY A 182 -14.48 -13.46 -3.25
CA GLY A 182 -14.59 -13.20 -4.70
C GLY A 182 -13.48 -12.35 -5.30
N LEU A 183 -12.62 -11.70 -4.49
CA LEU A 183 -11.33 -11.24 -5.00
C LEU A 183 -10.46 -12.47 -5.22
N ARG A 184 -10.09 -12.77 -6.48
CA ARG A 184 -9.17 -13.87 -6.79
C ARG A 184 -7.87 -13.61 -6.06
N GLU A 185 -7.70 -14.30 -4.94
CA GLU A 185 -6.45 -14.45 -4.26
C GLU A 185 -5.40 -14.89 -5.28
N ILE A 186 -4.43 -14.02 -5.56
CA ILE A 186 -3.15 -14.45 -6.14
C ILE A 186 -2.36 -15.10 -4.98
N GLU A 187 -2.96 -16.10 -4.33
CA GLU A 187 -2.40 -16.84 -3.19
C GLU A 187 -1.40 -17.90 -3.62
N ARG A 188 -1.16 -18.08 -4.92
CA ARG A 188 -0.32 -19.20 -5.37
C ARG A 188 1.18 -19.04 -5.12
N LEU A 189 1.66 -18.06 -4.35
CA LEU A 189 3.11 -17.91 -4.16
C LEU A 189 3.67 -17.40 -2.82
N ILE A 190 2.91 -17.12 -1.77
CA ILE A 190 3.53 -16.80 -0.45
C ILE A 190 2.72 -17.39 0.70
N LYS A 191 3.20 -18.52 1.23
CA LYS A 191 2.85 -19.02 2.56
C LYS A 191 3.49 -18.13 3.63
N ASP A 192 2.73 -17.98 4.71
CA ASP A 192 3.08 -17.40 6.00
C ASP A 192 3.34 -15.89 6.01
N ILE A 193 2.40 -15.16 6.62
CA ILE A 193 2.62 -14.33 7.82
C ILE A 193 1.25 -13.81 8.26
N GLY A 194 0.71 -14.43 9.32
CA GLY A 194 -0.47 -13.95 10.01
C GLY A 194 -0.17 -12.61 10.69
N ILE A 195 -0.78 -11.53 10.21
CA ILE A 195 -0.80 -10.24 10.92
C ILE A 195 -2.23 -9.68 10.85
N GLN A 196 -3.08 -10.12 11.77
CA GLN A 196 -4.16 -9.27 12.27
C GLN A 196 -3.59 -8.43 13.40
N LYS A 197 -3.23 -7.18 13.14
CA LYS A 197 -2.95 -6.20 14.19
C LYS A 197 -4.01 -5.10 14.10
N LYS A 198 -4.67 -4.82 15.22
CA LYS A 198 -5.52 -3.64 15.41
C LYS A 198 -4.64 -2.49 15.87
N TYR A 199 -4.86 -1.30 15.35
CA TYR A 199 -4.08 -0.11 15.68
C TYR A 199 -5.01 1.00 16.12
N THR A 200 -4.74 1.62 17.27
CA THR A 200 -5.52 2.75 17.76
C THR A 200 -4.74 4.04 17.50
N MET A 201 -5.32 4.94 16.71
CA MET A 201 -4.87 6.31 16.59
C MET A 201 -5.59 7.16 17.62
N VAL A 202 -4.82 7.79 18.50
CA VAL A 202 -5.34 8.79 19.44
C VAL A 202 -5.20 10.17 18.80
N TRP A 203 -6.25 11.00 18.90
CA TRP A 203 -6.22 12.40 18.49
C TRP A 203 -5.83 13.26 19.70
N GLY A 204 -4.77 14.04 19.59
CA GLY A 204 -4.35 15.01 20.61
C GLY A 204 -2.84 15.13 20.70
N TYR A 205 -2.30 16.23 20.18
CA TYR A 205 -1.70 17.32 20.96
C TYR A 205 -2.05 18.64 20.26
#